data_AF-A0A2I0TCK4-F1
#
_entry.id   AF-A0A2I0TCK4-F1
#
_cell.length_a   1.000
_cell.length_b   1.000
_cell.length_c   1.000
_cell.angle_alpha   90.00
_cell.angle_beta   90.00
_cell.angle_gamma   90.00
#
_symmetry.space_group_name_H-M   'P 1'
#
loop_
_entity.id
_entity.type
_entity.pdbx_description
1 polymer ?
#
loop_
_entity_poly.entity_id
_entity_poly.type
_entity_poly.pdbx_seq_one_letter_code
_entity_poly.pdbx_strand_id
1 'polypeptide(L)'
;MSLIEIGNPSQSLENVCRWAYLQQKPDTGHAEYHDHAIFLTRQDFGPSGMQGYAPVTGMCHPVRSCTLNHEDGFSSAFVVAHETGHVSYDCLRDDPFEHDWPSLPQLPGIHYSMNEQCRFDFGLGYMMCTAEYVCRVVSLDNA
;
A
#
# COMPACT_ATOMS: atom_id res chain seq x y z
N MET A 1 10.78 -3.21 -20.22
CA MET A 1 11.48 -3.45 -18.94
C MET A 1 10.42 -3.77 -17.91
N SER A 2 10.55 -4.87 -17.18
CA SER A 2 9.61 -5.20 -16.10
C SER A 2 9.91 -4.31 -14.89
N LEU A 3 8.88 -3.85 -14.17
CA LEU A 3 9.08 -3.20 -12.87
C LEU A 3 9.30 -4.24 -11.77
N ILE A 4 8.70 -5.43 -11.93
CA ILE A 4 8.74 -6.50 -10.95
C ILE A 4 9.68 -7.61 -11.44
N GLU A 5 10.69 -7.89 -10.63
CA GLU A 5 11.65 -8.98 -10.79
C GLU A 5 11.34 -10.07 -9.76
N ILE A 6 10.78 -11.19 -10.22
CA ILE A 6 10.31 -12.28 -9.34
C ILE A 6 11.49 -12.83 -8.54
N GLY A 7 11.32 -12.89 -7.21
CA GLY A 7 12.35 -13.37 -6.28
C GLY A 7 13.46 -12.36 -6.00
N ASN A 8 13.36 -11.12 -6.51
CA ASN A 8 14.29 -10.04 -6.20
C ASN A 8 13.53 -8.78 -5.74
N PRO A 9 13.12 -8.71 -4.46
CA PRO A 9 12.34 -7.60 -3.94
C PRO A 9 13.12 -6.29 -3.95
N SER A 10 14.44 -6.34 -3.72
CA SER A 10 15.33 -5.18 -3.78
C SER A 10 15.35 -4.56 -5.17
N GLN A 11 15.59 -5.36 -6.21
CA GLN A 11 15.60 -4.85 -7.57
C GLN A 11 14.23 -4.33 -8.00
N SER A 12 13.15 -5.02 -7.60
CA SER A 12 11.78 -4.60 -7.87
C SER A 12 11.49 -3.21 -7.27
N LEU A 13 11.85 -3.00 -6.00
CA LEU A 13 11.68 -1.71 -5.33
C LEU A 13 12.51 -0.60 -5.98
N GLU A 14 13.77 -0.88 -6.35
CA GLU A 14 14.61 0.08 -7.08
C GLU A 14 13.99 0.49 -8.42
N ASN A 15 13.44 -0.47 -9.17
CA ASN A 15 12.77 -0.22 -10.43
C ASN A 15 11.51 0.65 -10.24
N VAL A 16 10.70 0.34 -9.23
CA VAL A 16 9.50 1.09 -8.86
C VAL A 16 9.84 2.51 -8.43
N CYS A 17 10.82 2.69 -7.54
CA CYS A 17 11.25 4.01 -7.09
C CYS A 17 11.82 4.86 -8.23
N ARG A 18 12.60 4.25 -9.14
CA ARG A 18 13.07 4.94 -10.34
C ARG A 18 11.91 5.33 -11.25
N TRP A 19 10.94 4.43 -11.45
CA TRP A 19 9.76 4.72 -12.25
C TRP A 19 8.93 5.87 -11.64
N ALA A 20 8.71 5.86 -10.33
CA ALA A 20 7.99 6.91 -9.60
C ALA A 20 8.68 8.26 -9.77
N TYR A 21 10.00 8.30 -9.58
CA TYR A 21 10.80 9.50 -9.83
C TYR A 21 10.65 10.04 -11.27
N LEU A 22 10.53 9.17 -12.27
CA LEU A 22 10.29 9.57 -13.66
C LEU A 22 8.87 10.08 -13.93
N GLN A 23 7.89 9.72 -13.09
CA GLN A 23 6.53 10.26 -13.19
C GLN A 23 6.39 11.61 -12.46
N GLN A 24 7.32 11.95 -11.57
CA GLN A 24 7.26 13.14 -10.75
C GLN A 24 7.34 14.43 -11.57
N LYS A 25 6.56 15.42 -11.16
CA LYS A 25 6.61 16.75 -11.77
C LYS A 25 7.82 17.52 -11.25
N PRO A 26 8.54 18.26 -12.12
CA PRO A 26 9.71 19.03 -11.71
C PRO A 26 9.34 20.25 -10.87
N ASP A 27 8.13 20.78 -11.07
CA ASP A 27 7.59 21.90 -10.30
C ASP A 27 6.88 21.37 -9.05
N THR A 28 7.37 21.77 -7.88
CA THR A 28 6.78 21.39 -6.58
C THR A 28 5.40 22.00 -6.38
N GLY A 29 5.06 23.10 -7.05
CA GLY A 29 3.72 23.71 -6.97
C GLY A 29 2.68 23.09 -7.90
N HIS A 30 3.02 22.04 -8.66
CA HIS A 30 2.12 21.41 -9.60
C HIS A 30 1.11 20.50 -8.88
N ALA A 31 -0.17 20.51 -9.27
CA ALA A 31 -1.22 19.72 -8.62
C ALA A 31 -0.98 18.19 -8.63
N GLU A 32 -0.21 17.70 -9.61
CA GLU A 32 0.21 16.28 -9.70
C GLU A 32 1.59 15.99 -9.07
N TYR A 33 2.20 16.97 -8.40
CA TYR A 33 3.39 16.73 -7.58
C TYR A 33 2.98 15.87 -6.37
N HIS A 34 3.75 14.82 -6.07
CA HIS A 34 3.47 13.90 -4.97
C HIS A 34 4.70 13.68 -4.09
N ASP A 35 4.54 13.64 -2.78
CA ASP A 35 5.68 13.39 -1.90
C ASP A 35 6.09 11.92 -1.89
N HIS A 36 5.14 11.02 -2.12
CA HIS A 36 5.32 9.58 -1.98
C HIS A 36 4.50 8.78 -3.00
N ALA A 37 5.10 7.71 -3.53
CA ALA A 37 4.43 6.82 -4.47
C ALA A 37 4.17 5.43 -3.86
N ILE A 38 2.93 4.95 -3.97
CA ILE A 38 2.54 3.61 -3.53
C ILE A 38 2.30 2.76 -4.77
N PHE A 39 3.09 1.69 -4.94
CA PHE A 39 2.91 0.75 -6.04
C PHE A 39 2.21 -0.51 -5.56
N LEU A 40 1.07 -0.84 -6.17
CA LEU A 40 0.29 -2.05 -5.88
C LEU A 40 0.48 -3.08 -6.98
N THR A 41 0.72 -4.34 -6.61
CA THR A 41 0.88 -5.44 -7.57
C THR A 41 0.26 -6.72 -7.07
N ARG A 42 -0.31 -7.52 -7.98
CA ARG A 42 -0.69 -8.93 -7.72
C ARG A 42 0.42 -9.92 -8.05
N GLN A 43 1.56 -9.44 -8.55
CA GLN A 43 2.70 -10.26 -8.89
C GLN A 43 3.62 -10.44 -7.68
N ASP A 44 4.01 -11.68 -7.40
CA ASP A 44 5.00 -11.98 -6.38
C ASP A 44 6.36 -11.37 -6.76
N PHE A 45 6.91 -10.56 -5.86
CA PHE A 45 8.23 -9.91 -6.03
C PHE A 45 9.27 -10.43 -5.02
N GLY A 46 8.85 -11.18 -4.00
CA GLY A 46 9.67 -11.68 -2.91
C GLY A 46 9.38 -13.15 -2.56
N PRO A 47 9.96 -13.66 -1.45
CA PRO A 47 9.61 -14.98 -0.93
C PRO A 47 8.13 -15.07 -0.55
N SER A 48 7.58 -16.29 -0.52
CA SER A 48 6.18 -16.53 -0.17
C SER A 48 5.83 -15.90 1.19
N GLY A 49 4.76 -15.10 1.22
CA GLY A 49 4.30 -14.36 2.40
C GLY A 49 4.85 -12.93 2.50
N MET A 50 5.79 -12.52 1.64
CA MET A 50 6.23 -11.13 1.58
C MET A 50 5.12 -10.26 0.97
N GLN A 51 4.61 -9.29 1.75
CA GLN A 51 3.51 -8.43 1.30
C GLN A 51 3.93 -6.99 1.03
N GLY A 52 5.02 -6.51 1.63
CA GLY A 52 5.45 -5.13 1.52
C GLY A 52 6.96 -5.00 1.43
N TYR A 53 7.43 -3.93 0.80
CA TYR A 53 8.82 -3.53 0.83
C TYR A 53 8.98 -2.02 0.61
N ALA A 54 9.73 -1.36 1.49
CA ALA A 54 9.97 0.08 1.45
C ALA A 54 11.39 0.48 1.91
N PRO A 55 11.94 1.60 1.42
CA PRO A 55 13.15 2.18 1.97
C PRO A 55 12.86 2.81 3.34
N VAL A 56 13.68 2.48 4.33
CA VAL A 56 13.65 3.19 5.63
C VAL A 56 14.04 4.65 5.40
N THR A 57 13.29 5.57 6.01
CA THR A 57 13.49 7.04 5.97
C THR A 57 13.54 7.67 4.56
N GLY A 58 12.91 7.05 3.56
CA GLY A 58 12.98 7.47 2.15
C GLY A 58 12.08 8.62 1.68
N MET A 59 11.19 9.18 2.53
CA MET A 59 9.99 9.90 2.06
C MET A 59 10.36 11.23 1.40
N CYS A 60 11.34 11.89 2.01
CA CYS A 60 11.78 13.20 1.56
C CYS A 60 12.90 13.07 0.52
N HIS A 61 13.20 11.86 0.08
CA HIS A 61 14.25 11.60 -0.89
C HIS A 61 13.62 11.34 -2.27
N PRO A 62 13.87 12.20 -3.28
CA PRO A 62 13.18 12.16 -4.57
C PRO A 62 13.21 10.79 -5.25
N VAL A 63 14.29 10.03 -5.08
CA VAL A 63 14.50 8.71 -5.73
C VAL A 63 14.17 7.53 -4.81
N ARG A 64 13.78 7.76 -3.55
CA ARG A 64 13.49 6.70 -2.57
C ARG A 64 12.11 6.80 -1.93
N SER A 65 11.32 7.80 -2.31
CA SER A 65 9.98 7.97 -1.79
C SER A 65 8.98 7.08 -2.53
N CYS A 66 9.13 5.76 -2.36
CA CYS A 66 8.18 4.80 -2.88
C CYS A 66 8.00 3.61 -1.94
N THR A 67 6.87 2.92 -2.05
CA THR A 67 6.61 1.62 -1.42
C THR A 67 6.11 0.63 -2.47
N LEU A 68 6.50 -0.63 -2.34
CA LEU A 68 6.03 -1.74 -3.17
C LEU A 68 5.19 -2.68 -2.30
N ASN A 69 3.92 -2.85 -2.66
CA ASN A 69 2.97 -3.61 -1.87
C ASN A 69 2.27 -4.66 -2.74
N HIS A 70 2.20 -5.87 -2.23
CA HIS A 70 1.39 -6.94 -2.79
C HIS A 70 -0.06 -6.71 -2.41
N GLU A 71 -0.96 -6.74 -3.39
CA GLU A 71 -2.38 -6.52 -3.18
C GLU A 71 -3.12 -7.86 -3.24
N ASP A 72 -3.61 -8.29 -2.08
CA ASP A 72 -4.36 -9.55 -1.91
C ASP A 72 -5.66 -9.34 -1.10
N GLY A 73 -6.33 -8.21 -1.34
CA GLY A 73 -7.60 -7.86 -0.67
C GLY A 73 -7.52 -6.64 0.25
N PHE A 74 -8.49 -6.51 1.15
CA PHE A 74 -8.61 -5.36 2.05
C PHE A 74 -7.48 -5.29 3.07
N SER A 75 -6.95 -6.45 3.44
CA SER A 75 -5.80 -6.56 4.34
C SER A 75 -4.55 -5.84 3.84
N SER A 76 -4.40 -5.66 2.52
CA SER A 76 -3.27 -4.94 1.91
C SER A 76 -3.20 -3.47 2.37
N ALA A 77 -4.31 -2.87 2.81
CA ALA A 77 -4.32 -1.51 3.36
C ALA A 77 -3.44 -1.39 4.62
N PHE A 78 -3.36 -2.44 5.45
CA PHE A 78 -2.47 -2.46 6.61
C PHE A 78 -1.00 -2.52 6.21
N VAL A 79 -0.69 -3.29 5.16
CA VAL A 79 0.66 -3.38 4.59
C VAL A 79 1.07 -2.03 4.02
N VAL A 80 0.21 -1.40 3.22
CA VAL A 80 0.46 -0.04 2.69
C VAL A 80 0.72 0.95 3.82
N ALA A 81 -0.08 0.92 4.89
CA ALA A 81 0.12 1.79 6.05
C ALA A 81 1.46 1.50 6.77
N HIS A 82 1.79 0.22 6.95
CA HIS A 82 3.05 -0.22 7.56
C HIS A 82 4.26 0.26 6.75
N GLU A 83 4.26 -0.04 5.45
CA GLU A 83 5.35 0.32 4.53
C GLU A 83 5.48 1.83 4.41
N THR A 84 4.38 2.58 4.37
CA THR A 84 4.41 4.05 4.41
C THR A 84 4.98 4.57 5.74
N GLY A 85 4.77 3.86 6.85
CA GLY A 85 5.31 4.21 8.17
C GLY A 85 6.80 3.97 8.36
N HIS A 86 7.44 3.12 7.55
CA HIS A 86 8.91 3.06 7.48
C HIS A 86 9.55 4.35 6.97
N VAL A 87 8.74 5.17 6.33
CA VAL A 87 9.17 6.33 5.60
C VAL A 87 8.92 7.55 6.52
N SER A 88 9.94 8.39 6.76
CA SER A 88 9.84 9.48 7.77
C SER A 88 8.80 10.52 7.35
N TYR A 89 7.86 10.86 8.23
CA TYR A 89 6.76 11.81 7.97
C TYR A 89 7.16 13.29 8.03
N ASP A 90 8.44 13.62 8.25
CA ASP A 90 8.86 15.01 8.46
C ASP A 90 8.66 15.93 7.24
N CYS A 91 8.51 15.39 6.03
CA CYS A 91 8.18 16.16 4.82
C CYS A 91 6.69 16.19 4.45
N LEU A 92 5.80 15.36 5.03
CA LEU A 92 4.34 15.47 4.78
C LEU A 92 3.69 16.62 5.58
N ARG A 93 4.45 17.69 5.80
CA ARG A 93 4.04 18.84 6.63
C ARG A 93 3.73 20.06 5.78
N ASP A 94 3.83 19.97 4.47
CA ASP A 94 3.36 21.01 3.57
C ASP A 94 1.84 20.93 3.43
N ASP A 95 1.21 22.11 3.44
CA ASP A 95 -0.22 22.20 3.18
C ASP A 95 -0.46 21.85 1.70
N PRO A 96 -1.37 20.92 1.37
CA PRO A 96 -1.66 20.58 -0.01
C PRO A 96 -2.09 21.84 -0.78
N PHE A 97 -1.52 22.02 -1.97
CA PHE A 97 -1.66 23.24 -2.78
C PHE A 97 -3.12 23.59 -3.12
N GLU A 98 -3.97 22.58 -3.26
CA GLU A 98 -5.41 22.74 -3.47
C GLU A 98 -6.20 22.07 -2.35
N HIS A 99 -7.17 22.81 -1.81
CA HIS A 99 -8.08 22.33 -0.76
C HIS A 99 -9.38 21.76 -1.34
N ASP A 100 -9.55 21.80 -2.66
CA ASP A 100 -10.76 21.37 -3.36
C ASP A 100 -10.74 19.83 -3.59
N TRP A 101 -10.40 19.09 -2.54
CA TRP A 101 -10.46 17.64 -2.57
C TRP A 101 -11.91 17.22 -2.80
N PRO A 102 -12.17 16.26 -3.71
CA PRO A 102 -13.51 15.71 -3.83
C PRO A 102 -13.92 15.16 -2.47
N SER A 103 -15.21 15.31 -2.14
CA SER A 103 -15.76 14.67 -0.95
C SER A 103 -15.35 13.21 -0.94
N LEU A 104 -14.74 12.76 0.16
CA LEU A 104 -14.29 11.38 0.28
C LEU A 104 -15.43 10.44 -0.13
N PRO A 105 -15.17 9.46 -1.02
CA PRO A 105 -16.16 8.47 -1.33
C PRO A 105 -16.56 7.74 -0.04
N GLN A 106 -17.74 7.13 -0.06
CA GLN A 106 -18.19 6.30 1.05
C GLN A 106 -17.14 5.24 1.39
N LEU A 107 -16.85 5.09 2.68
CA LEU A 107 -15.82 4.15 3.15
C LEU A 107 -16.15 2.73 2.67
N PRO A 108 -15.15 1.89 2.36
CA PRO A 108 -15.38 0.52 1.89
C PRO A 108 -16.30 -0.29 2.81
N GLY A 109 -16.25 -0.07 4.12
CA GLY A 109 -17.13 -0.74 5.09
C GLY A 109 -18.64 -0.45 4.94
N ILE A 110 -19.03 0.56 4.15
CA ILE A 110 -20.43 0.83 3.79
C ILE A 110 -20.88 -0.06 2.63
N HIS A 111 -19.97 -0.35 1.71
CA HIS A 111 -20.24 -1.16 0.51
C HIS A 111 -19.96 -2.64 0.72
N TYR A 112 -19.08 -2.98 1.66
CA TYR A 112 -18.64 -4.34 1.95
C TYR A 112 -18.80 -4.63 3.44
N SER A 113 -19.74 -5.50 3.77
CA SER A 113 -19.90 -6.05 5.11
C SER A 113 -18.63 -6.78 5.56
N MET A 114 -18.45 -6.95 6.87
CA MET A 114 -17.31 -7.71 7.42
C MET A 114 -17.21 -9.13 6.83
N ASN A 115 -18.35 -9.77 6.52
CA ASN A 115 -18.36 -11.08 5.88
C ASN A 115 -17.84 -11.03 4.44
N GLU A 116 -18.17 -9.98 3.69
CA GLU A 116 -17.64 -9.79 2.33
C GLU A 116 -16.14 -9.52 2.37
N GLN A 117 -15.68 -8.66 3.28
CA GLN A 117 -14.26 -8.41 3.47
C GLN A 117 -13.49 -9.70 3.80
N CYS A 118 -13.98 -10.53 4.73
CA CYS A 118 -13.40 -11.84 5.01
C CYS A 118 -13.36 -12.77 3.79
N ARG A 119 -14.38 -12.72 2.92
CA ARG A 119 -14.41 -13.55 1.70
C ARG A 119 -13.44 -13.06 0.64
N PHE A 120 -13.16 -11.76 0.58
CA PHE A 120 -12.14 -11.21 -0.30
C PHE A 120 -10.74 -11.63 0.14
N ASP A 121 -10.43 -11.54 1.44
CA ASP A 121 -9.10 -11.84 1.95
C ASP A 121 -8.82 -13.35 2.05
N PHE A 122 -9.84 -14.18 2.37
CA PHE A 122 -9.62 -15.60 2.71
C PHE A 122 -10.42 -16.59 1.86
N GLY A 123 -11.39 -16.11 1.07
CA GLY A 123 -12.22 -16.92 0.17
C GLY A 123 -13.65 -17.20 0.67
N LEU A 124 -14.47 -17.81 -0.18
CA LEU A 124 -15.94 -17.90 -0.01
C LEU A 124 -16.44 -18.61 1.26
N GLY A 125 -15.59 -19.39 1.95
CA GLY A 125 -15.93 -20.10 3.19
C GLY A 125 -15.70 -19.29 4.47
N TYR A 126 -15.13 -18.09 4.38
CA TYR A 126 -14.77 -17.28 5.53
C TYR A 126 -15.84 -16.22 5.83
N MET A 127 -16.02 -15.95 7.12
CA MET A 127 -16.97 -14.95 7.62
C MET A 127 -16.48 -14.42 8.97
N MET A 128 -17.03 -13.29 9.39
CA MET A 128 -16.74 -12.74 10.69
C MET A 128 -17.22 -13.71 11.77
N CYS A 129 -16.35 -13.97 12.76
CA CYS A 129 -16.73 -14.76 13.91
C CYS A 129 -17.66 -13.97 14.82
N THR A 130 -18.83 -14.52 15.15
CA THR A 130 -19.66 -14.01 16.24
C THR A 130 -19.41 -14.84 17.49
N ALA A 131 -19.62 -14.25 18.67
CA ALA A 131 -19.34 -14.89 19.96
C ALA A 131 -20.09 -16.21 20.22
N GLU A 132 -21.04 -16.56 19.35
CA GLU A 132 -21.86 -17.78 19.42
C GLU A 132 -21.20 -18.99 18.73
N TYR A 133 -20.16 -18.78 17.91
CA TYR A 133 -19.48 -19.85 17.17
C TYR A 133 -18.03 -20.01 17.62
N VAL A 134 -17.55 -21.26 17.65
CA VAL A 134 -16.12 -21.55 17.77
C VAL A 134 -15.47 -21.35 16.41
N CYS A 135 -14.70 -20.28 16.26
CA CYS A 135 -14.01 -19.95 15.01
C CYS A 135 -12.49 -20.11 15.15
N ARG A 136 -11.82 -20.31 14.01
CA ARG A 136 -10.38 -20.12 13.91
C ARG A 136 -10.10 -18.63 13.74
N VAL A 137 -9.33 -18.02 14.64
CA VAL A 137 -8.88 -16.63 14.48
C VAL A 137 -7.93 -16.60 13.29
N VAL A 138 -8.29 -15.82 12.27
CA VAL A 138 -7.40 -15.48 11.16
C VAL A 138 -6.90 -14.07 11.49
N SER A 139 -5.74 -13.98 12.15
CA SER A 139 -5.16 -12.68 12.45
C SER A 139 -4.37 -12.17 11.26
N LEU A 140 -4.46 -10.87 11.01
CA LEU A 140 -3.59 -10.14 10.08
C LEU A 140 -2.16 -9.98 10.62
N ASP A 141 -1.88 -10.43 11.86
CA ASP A 141 -0.60 -10.30 12.56
C ASP A 141 0.56 -11.15 11.99
N ASN A 142 0.41 -11.74 10.80
CA ASN A 142 1.50 -12.46 10.12
C ASN A 142 2.11 -11.62 8.98
N ALA A 143 2.17 -10.30 9.16
CA ALA A 143 3.08 -9.43 8.40
C ALA A 143 4.51 -9.56 8.96
#